data_AF-A0A820IIT6-F1
#
_entry.id   AF-A0A820IIT6-F1
#
_cell.length_a   1.000
_cell.length_b   1.000
_cell.length_c   1.000
_cell.angle_alpha   90.00
_cell.angle_beta   90.00
_cell.angle_gamma   90.00
#
_symmetry.space_group_name_H-M   'P 1'
#
loop_
_entity.id
_entity.type
_entity.pdbx_description
1 polymer ?
#
loop_
_entity_poly.entity_id
_entity_poly.type
_entity_poly.pdbx_seq_one_letter_code
_entity_poly.pdbx_strand_id
1 'polypeptide(L)'
;MTKMATTSDFQRLCNNISTKLAKINSHTSELETLVEKLGTPEDSEPLRERYLRLQNETKLLMKETNNILQQLQSISLASEADQKRRKTLAETLPKQYLAILNRFQETQRAGARKEKDSLERARAVRYRQQSVYESHTADISGPSNTQLQQQYVLPIEQEVDLQGLTERNEQLCQIEKNIVEVNELFKDVGRMVHEHGGIIGELFNHFDD
;
A
#
# COMPACT_ATOMS: atom_id res chain seq x y z
N MET A 1 14.11 -17.91 -28.63
CA MET A 1 14.74 -16.97 -29.59
C MET A 1 14.97 -15.65 -28.90
N THR A 2 16.22 -15.30 -28.56
CA THR A 2 16.57 -14.02 -27.94
C THR A 2 16.40 -12.91 -28.99
N LYS A 3 15.49 -11.98 -28.77
CA LYS A 3 15.26 -10.85 -29.68
C LYS A 3 16.47 -9.92 -29.57
N MET A 4 17.24 -9.76 -30.65
CA MET A 4 18.29 -8.73 -30.70
C MET A 4 17.59 -7.36 -30.68
N ALA A 5 17.65 -6.66 -29.55
CA ALA A 5 17.12 -5.32 -29.41
C ALA A 5 18.20 -4.29 -29.75
N THR A 6 17.79 -3.11 -30.20
CA THR A 6 18.74 -2.04 -30.49
C THR A 6 19.26 -1.41 -29.19
N THR A 7 20.46 -0.82 -29.22
CA THR A 7 20.99 -0.03 -28.10
C THR A 7 20.03 1.10 -27.70
N SER A 8 19.27 1.65 -28.66
CA SER A 8 18.21 2.64 -28.43
C SER A 8 17.05 2.08 -27.58
N ASP A 9 16.58 0.86 -27.88
CA ASP A 9 15.54 0.20 -27.10
C ASP A 9 15.97 -0.04 -25.65
N PHE A 10 17.21 -0.50 -25.45
CA PHE A 10 17.77 -0.70 -24.12
C PHE A 10 17.83 0.60 -23.31
N GLN A 11 18.31 1.69 -23.92
CA GLN A 11 18.36 3.01 -23.28
C GLN A 11 16.97 3.52 -22.93
N ARG A 12 16.00 3.35 -23.82
CA ARG A 12 14.60 3.74 -23.58
C ARG A 12 14.00 3.00 -22.38
N LEU A 13 14.23 1.69 -22.27
CA LEU A 13 13.76 0.89 -21.14
C LEU A 13 14.42 1.32 -19.82
N CYS A 14 15.74 1.55 -19.82
CA CYS A 14 16.45 2.04 -18.64
C CYS A 14 15.90 3.39 -18.17
N ASN A 15 15.72 4.34 -19.09
CA ASN A 15 15.18 5.65 -18.75
C ASN A 15 13.75 5.54 -18.21
N ASN A 16 12.92 4.68 -18.80
CA ASN A 16 11.57 4.43 -18.34
C ASN A 16 11.54 3.86 -16.92
N ILE A 17 12.37 2.85 -16.63
CA ILE A 17 12.52 2.29 -15.28
C ILE A 17 12.95 3.40 -14.30
N SER A 18 14.00 4.16 -14.60
CA SER A 18 14.48 5.23 -13.72
C SER A 18 13.40 6.27 -13.43
N THR A 19 12.63 6.70 -14.43
CA THR A 19 11.51 7.63 -14.23
C THR A 19 10.43 7.02 -13.34
N LYS A 20 10.07 5.75 -13.54
CA LYS A 20 9.08 5.07 -12.70
C LYS A 20 9.57 4.90 -11.26
N LEU A 21 10.84 4.54 -11.05
CA LEU A 21 11.44 4.44 -9.72
C LEU A 21 11.42 5.79 -8.99
N ALA A 22 11.76 6.89 -9.67
CA ALA A 22 11.66 8.23 -9.10
C ALA A 22 10.21 8.58 -8.71
N LYS A 23 9.24 8.24 -9.55
CA LYS A 23 7.81 8.47 -9.27
C LYS A 23 7.31 7.65 -8.07
N ILE A 24 7.67 6.36 -8.01
CA ILE A 24 7.33 5.49 -6.88
C ILE A 24 7.92 6.06 -5.59
N ASN A 25 9.18 6.51 -5.59
CA ASN A 25 9.79 7.15 -4.43
C ASN A 25 9.03 8.40 -3.96
N SER A 26 8.61 9.24 -4.91
CA SER A 26 7.81 10.44 -4.61
C SER A 26 6.48 10.07 -3.98
N HIS A 27 5.79 9.07 -4.53
CA HIS A 27 4.53 8.56 -3.97
C HIS A 27 4.75 7.97 -2.56
N THR A 28 5.84 7.23 -2.34
CA THR A 28 6.17 6.67 -1.02
C THR A 28 6.38 7.75 0.03
N SER A 29 7.11 8.84 -0.29
CA SER A 29 7.27 9.98 0.62
C SER A 29 5.94 10.67 0.95
N GLU A 30 5.05 10.81 -0.04
CA GLU A 30 3.72 11.36 0.19
C GLU A 30 2.86 10.41 1.06
N LEU A 31 2.93 9.10 0.82
CA LEU A 31 2.25 8.10 1.65
C LEU A 31 2.74 8.14 3.10
N GLU A 32 4.04 8.29 3.35
CA GLU A 32 4.59 8.45 4.71
C GLU A 32 3.93 9.63 5.42
N THR A 33 3.84 10.79 4.74
CA THR A 33 3.18 11.99 5.27
C THR A 33 1.69 11.76 5.56
N LEU A 34 0.98 11.05 4.67
CA LEU A 34 -0.43 10.71 4.89
C LEU A 34 -0.59 9.75 6.07
N VAL A 35 0.27 8.73 6.17
CA VAL A 35 0.28 7.76 7.26
C VAL A 35 0.50 8.44 8.61
N GLU A 36 1.39 9.43 8.69
CA GLU A 36 1.60 10.20 9.93
C GLU A 36 0.31 10.86 10.45
N LYS A 37 -0.57 11.29 9.55
CA LYS A 37 -1.84 11.95 9.87
C LYS A 37 -2.99 10.98 10.15
N LEU A 38 -2.89 9.72 9.73
CA LEU A 38 -3.90 8.71 10.05
C LEU A 38 -4.01 8.50 11.56
N GLY A 39 -5.26 8.51 12.06
CA GLY A 39 -5.60 8.36 13.46
C GLY A 39 -5.30 9.58 14.35
N THR A 40 -4.86 10.71 13.80
CA THR A 40 -4.64 11.97 14.52
C THR A 40 -5.85 12.91 14.36
N PRO A 41 -5.89 14.07 15.05
CA PRO A 41 -6.92 15.08 14.81
C PRO A 41 -6.96 15.65 13.37
N GLU A 42 -5.88 15.49 12.59
CA GLU A 42 -5.84 15.88 11.17
C GLU A 42 -6.43 14.80 10.23
N ASP A 43 -6.79 13.64 10.77
CA ASP A 43 -7.38 12.55 10.02
C ASP A 43 -8.77 12.92 9.51
N SER A 44 -9.07 12.53 8.27
CA SER A 44 -10.33 12.80 7.61
C SER A 44 -10.58 11.80 6.48
N GLU A 45 -11.84 11.62 6.08
CA GLU A 45 -12.19 10.76 4.94
C GLU A 45 -11.46 11.13 3.65
N PRO A 46 -11.36 12.40 3.23
CA PRO A 46 -10.63 12.75 2.00
C PRO A 46 -9.14 12.39 2.07
N LEU A 47 -8.54 12.47 3.26
CA LEU A 47 -7.14 12.07 3.48
C LEU A 47 -6.98 10.55 3.29
N ARG A 48 -7.91 9.76 3.83
CA ARG A 48 -7.94 8.30 3.72
C ARG A 48 -8.20 7.83 2.28
N GLU A 49 -9.13 8.46 1.58
CA GLU A 49 -9.34 8.21 0.15
C GLU A 49 -8.09 8.52 -0.67
N ARG A 50 -7.42 9.64 -0.39
CA ARG A 50 -6.14 9.99 -1.04
C ARG A 50 -5.08 8.95 -0.74
N TYR A 51 -4.95 8.51 0.51
CA TYR A 51 -4.02 7.46 0.92
C TYR A 51 -4.25 6.17 0.12
N LEU A 52 -5.48 5.67 0.06
CA LEU A 52 -5.84 4.45 -0.68
C LEU A 52 -5.58 4.56 -2.18
N ARG A 53 -6.00 5.67 -2.78
CA ARG A 53 -5.77 5.96 -4.20
C ARG A 53 -4.29 5.93 -4.53
N LEU A 54 -3.49 6.66 -3.76
CA LEU A 54 -2.04 6.75 -3.97
C LEU A 54 -1.35 5.40 -3.73
N GLN A 55 -1.82 4.60 -2.76
CA GLN A 55 -1.35 3.23 -2.56
C GLN A 55 -1.56 2.37 -3.81
N ASN A 56 -2.78 2.40 -4.37
CA ASN A 56 -3.14 1.61 -5.54
C ASN A 56 -2.40 2.06 -6.81
N GLU A 57 -2.28 3.38 -7.03
CA GLU A 57 -1.49 3.94 -8.13
C GLU A 57 -0.01 3.51 -8.04
N THR A 58 0.56 3.56 -6.85
CA THR A 58 1.95 3.16 -6.62
C THR A 58 2.16 1.68 -6.88
N LYS A 59 1.21 0.83 -6.45
CA LYS A 59 1.21 -0.61 -6.74
C LYS A 59 1.18 -0.89 -8.25
N LEU A 60 0.35 -0.18 -9.01
CA LEU A 60 0.29 -0.33 -10.46
C LEU A 60 1.62 0.07 -11.12
N LEU A 61 2.22 1.19 -10.70
CA LEU A 61 3.54 1.61 -11.16
C LEU A 61 4.61 0.57 -10.86
N MET A 62 4.56 -0.07 -9.69
CA MET A 62 5.47 -1.15 -9.33
C MET A 62 5.30 -2.35 -10.26
N LYS A 63 4.08 -2.82 -10.51
CA LYS A 63 3.83 -3.94 -11.44
C LYS A 63 4.35 -3.65 -12.85
N GLU A 64 4.09 -2.44 -13.36
CA GLU A 64 4.62 -1.99 -14.65
C GLU A 64 6.15 -1.96 -14.66
N THR A 65 6.77 -1.43 -13.59
CA THR A 65 8.23 -1.37 -13.45
C THR A 65 8.83 -2.77 -13.44
N ASN A 66 8.23 -3.71 -12.71
CA ASN A 66 8.67 -5.11 -12.67
C ASN A 66 8.62 -5.75 -14.07
N ASN A 67 7.55 -5.51 -14.84
CA ASN A 67 7.45 -6.03 -16.20
C ASN A 67 8.53 -5.45 -17.14
N ILE A 68 8.76 -4.14 -17.08
CA ILE A 68 9.80 -3.48 -17.89
C ILE A 68 11.19 -3.97 -17.47
N LEU A 69 11.41 -4.22 -16.18
CA LEU A 69 12.65 -4.76 -15.65
C LEU A 69 12.90 -6.18 -16.18
N GLN A 70 11.88 -7.06 -16.20
CA GLN A 70 11.97 -8.39 -16.82
C GLN A 70 12.28 -8.30 -18.33
N GLN A 71 11.66 -7.37 -19.04
CA GLN A 71 11.98 -7.13 -20.45
C GLN A 71 13.45 -6.72 -20.63
N LEU A 72 13.98 -5.85 -19.75
CA LEU A 72 15.37 -5.42 -19.76
C LEU A 72 16.33 -6.61 -19.63
N GLN A 73 16.01 -7.57 -18.77
CA GLN A 73 16.83 -8.78 -18.56
C GLN A 73 16.89 -9.69 -19.80
N SER A 74 15.86 -9.67 -20.64
CA SER A 74 15.80 -10.49 -21.86
C SER A 74 16.60 -9.94 -23.05
N ILE A 75 17.10 -8.71 -22.95
CA ILE A 75 17.78 -8.02 -24.06
C ILE A 75 19.24 -8.43 -24.16
N SER A 76 19.63 -8.91 -25.35
CA SER A 76 21.03 -9.04 -25.73
C SER A 76 21.43 -7.92 -26.69
N LEU A 77 22.63 -7.35 -26.47
CA LEU A 77 23.19 -6.25 -27.26
C LEU A 77 24.41 -6.77 -28.03
N ALA A 78 24.59 -6.29 -29.26
CA ALA A 78 25.62 -6.78 -30.18
C ALA A 78 27.04 -6.28 -29.86
N SER A 79 27.17 -5.06 -29.33
CA SER A 79 28.47 -4.44 -29.03
C SER A 79 28.97 -4.76 -27.62
N GLU A 80 30.26 -5.08 -27.47
CA GLU A 80 30.89 -5.41 -26.18
C GLU A 80 30.84 -4.23 -25.18
N ALA A 81 31.00 -3.00 -25.65
CA ALA A 81 30.85 -1.80 -24.82
C ALA A 81 29.41 -1.64 -24.30
N ASP A 82 28.43 -1.91 -25.16
CA ASP A 82 27.01 -1.89 -24.80
C ASP A 82 26.66 -3.04 -23.84
N GLN A 83 27.27 -4.21 -24.00
CA GLN A 83 27.12 -5.33 -23.08
C GLN A 83 27.64 -5.01 -21.67
N LYS A 84 28.78 -4.32 -21.56
CA LYS A 84 29.31 -3.88 -20.26
C LYS A 84 28.37 -2.87 -19.59
N ARG A 85 27.90 -1.86 -20.32
CA ARG A 85 26.92 -0.88 -19.81
C ARG A 85 25.61 -1.55 -19.41
N ARG A 86 25.12 -2.50 -20.23
CA ARG A 86 23.94 -3.30 -19.93
C ARG A 86 24.10 -4.03 -18.61
N LYS A 87 25.22 -4.74 -18.42
CA LYS A 87 25.50 -5.52 -17.21
C LYS A 87 25.42 -4.66 -15.95
N THR A 88 26.09 -3.50 -15.95
CA THR A 88 26.05 -2.59 -14.79
C THR A 88 24.63 -2.11 -14.47
N LEU A 89 23.84 -1.73 -15.47
CA LEU A 89 22.47 -1.26 -15.25
C LEU A 89 21.52 -2.40 -14.87
N ALA A 90 21.69 -3.58 -15.46
CA ALA A 90 20.92 -4.80 -15.13
C ALA A 90 21.20 -5.30 -13.71
N GLU A 91 22.37 -5.01 -13.15
CA GLU A 91 22.69 -5.29 -11.74
C GLU A 91 22.20 -4.18 -10.79
N THR A 92 22.23 -2.93 -11.23
CA THR A 92 21.98 -1.77 -10.36
C THR A 92 20.48 -1.46 -10.22
N LEU A 93 19.72 -1.47 -11.32
CA LEU A 93 18.30 -1.10 -11.32
C LEU A 93 17.44 -2.04 -10.45
N PRO A 94 17.60 -3.38 -10.48
CA PRO A 94 16.86 -4.26 -9.57
C PRO A 94 17.16 -3.99 -8.09
N LYS A 95 18.43 -3.71 -7.74
CA LYS A 95 18.81 -3.39 -6.34
C LYS A 95 18.17 -2.09 -5.86
N GLN A 96 18.19 -1.05 -6.69
CA GLN A 96 17.48 0.20 -6.38
C GLN A 96 15.97 -0.05 -6.23
N TYR A 97 15.40 -0.87 -7.10
CA TYR A 97 13.99 -1.20 -7.04
C TYR A 97 13.62 -1.97 -5.76
N LEU A 98 14.44 -2.93 -5.31
CA LEU A 98 14.24 -3.61 -4.02
C LEU A 98 14.24 -2.65 -2.83
N ALA A 99 15.17 -1.70 -2.79
CA ALA A 99 15.20 -0.71 -1.72
C ALA A 99 13.91 0.13 -1.68
N ILE A 100 13.39 0.50 -2.85
CA ILE A 100 12.14 1.26 -2.97
C ILE A 100 10.92 0.41 -2.58
N LEU A 101 10.88 -0.86 -2.99
CA LEU A 101 9.83 -1.80 -2.61
C LEU A 101 9.78 -2.00 -1.08
N ASN A 102 10.95 -2.15 -0.45
CA ASN A 102 11.05 -2.27 0.99
C ASN A 102 10.48 -1.02 1.69
N ARG A 103 10.96 0.18 1.35
CA ARG A 103 10.47 1.44 1.94
C ARG A 103 8.96 1.61 1.78
N PHE A 104 8.42 1.32 0.60
CA PHE A 104 6.98 1.37 0.37
C PHE A 104 6.21 0.39 1.24
N GLN A 105 6.70 -0.84 1.38
CA GLN A 105 6.06 -1.85 2.21
C GLN A 105 6.07 -1.47 3.69
N GLU A 106 7.18 -0.94 4.21
CA GLU A 106 7.24 -0.45 5.59
C GLU A 106 6.17 0.61 5.84
N THR A 107 6.02 1.56 4.90
CA THR A 107 4.98 2.58 4.92
C THR A 107 3.57 2.00 4.84
N GLN A 108 3.33 0.99 3.98
CA GLN A 108 2.03 0.30 3.93
C GLN A 108 1.71 -0.40 5.25
N ARG A 109 2.66 -1.13 5.84
CA ARG A 109 2.49 -1.81 7.13
C ARG A 109 2.22 -0.82 8.25
N ALA A 110 2.90 0.33 8.26
CA ALA A 110 2.64 1.40 9.22
C ALA A 110 1.22 1.97 9.06
N GLY A 111 0.77 2.23 7.83
CA GLY A 111 -0.59 2.67 7.54
C GLY A 111 -1.65 1.64 7.95
N ALA A 112 -1.45 0.37 7.62
CA ALA A 112 -2.36 -0.72 8.01
C ALA A 112 -2.52 -0.84 9.53
N ARG A 113 -1.41 -0.72 10.29
CA ARG A 113 -1.44 -0.69 11.75
C ARG A 113 -2.28 0.47 12.28
N LYS A 114 -2.06 1.68 11.76
CA LYS A 114 -2.83 2.86 12.18
C LYS A 114 -4.32 2.76 11.85
N GLU A 115 -4.65 2.21 10.68
CA GLU A 115 -6.03 1.94 10.27
C GLU A 115 -6.70 0.93 11.21
N LYS A 116 -6.01 -0.17 11.52
CA LYS A 116 -6.49 -1.17 12.48
C LYS A 116 -6.73 -0.56 13.85
N ASP A 117 -5.78 0.18 14.40
CA ASP A 117 -5.92 0.82 15.71
C ASP A 117 -7.08 1.84 15.72
N SER A 118 -7.26 2.58 14.62
CA SER A 118 -8.37 3.52 14.46
C SER A 118 -9.72 2.80 14.44
N LEU A 119 -9.81 1.66 13.76
CA LEU A 119 -11.02 0.85 13.67
C LEU A 119 -11.39 0.23 15.01
N GLU A 120 -10.39 -0.28 15.75
CA GLU A 120 -10.57 -0.81 17.11
C GLU A 120 -11.04 0.27 18.08
N ARG A 121 -10.47 1.48 18.03
CA ARG A 121 -10.94 2.61 18.84
C ARG A 121 -12.39 2.98 18.53
N ALA A 122 -12.76 3.06 17.25
CA ALA A 122 -14.12 3.40 16.85
C ALA A 122 -15.13 2.33 17.32
N ARG A 123 -14.80 1.04 17.19
CA ARG A 123 -15.60 -0.08 17.73
C ARG A 123 -15.76 0.01 19.25
N ALA A 124 -14.71 0.34 19.99
CA ALA A 124 -14.75 0.45 21.45
C ALA A 124 -15.60 1.65 21.95
N VAL A 125 -15.57 2.78 21.24
CA VAL A 125 -16.44 3.93 21.52
C VAL A 125 -17.90 3.54 21.32
N ARG A 126 -18.21 2.88 20.20
CA ARG A 126 -19.56 2.39 19.91
C ARG A 126 -20.08 1.41 20.96
N TYR A 127 -19.28 0.43 21.36
CA TYR A 127 -19.66 -0.54 22.41
C TYR A 127 -20.01 0.16 23.73
N ARG A 128 -19.23 1.18 24.13
CA ARG A 128 -19.55 2.00 25.31
C ARG A 128 -20.86 2.75 25.13
N GLN A 129 -21.09 3.39 23.99
CA GLN A 129 -22.33 4.13 23.74
C GLN A 129 -23.57 3.23 23.74
N GLN A 130 -23.47 2.02 23.19
CA GLN A 130 -24.53 1.01 23.25
C GLN A 130 -24.80 0.55 24.69
N SER A 131 -23.76 0.28 25.49
CA SER A 131 -23.92 -0.12 26.89
C SER A 131 -24.58 0.96 27.76
N VAL A 132 -24.27 2.24 27.50
CA VAL A 132 -24.91 3.38 28.18
C VAL A 132 -26.37 3.48 27.77
N TYR A 133 -26.71 3.25 26.50
CA TYR A 133 -28.09 3.27 26.00
C TYR A 133 -28.95 2.13 26.58
N GLU A 134 -28.42 0.90 26.63
CA GLU A 134 -29.12 -0.25 27.24
C GLU A 134 -29.36 -0.03 28.74
N SER A 135 -28.43 0.63 29.44
CA SER A 135 -28.62 1.01 30.85
C SER A 135 -29.69 2.10 31.04
N HIS A 136 -29.84 3.04 30.12
CA HIS A 136 -30.84 4.12 30.22
C HIS A 136 -32.24 3.69 29.78
N THR A 137 -32.35 2.74 28.85
CA THR A 137 -33.66 2.20 28.42
C THR A 137 -34.28 1.24 29.44
N ALA A 138 -33.47 0.59 30.29
CA ALA A 138 -33.95 -0.23 31.41
C ALA A 138 -34.61 0.60 32.53
N ASP A 139 -34.27 1.88 32.67
CA ASP A 139 -34.75 2.76 33.76
C ASP A 139 -35.95 3.66 33.34
N ILE A 140 -36.31 3.69 32.05
CA ILE A 140 -37.43 4.49 31.51
C ILE A 140 -38.71 3.62 31.49
N SER A 141 -39.17 3.23 32.67
CA SER A 141 -40.50 2.62 32.90
C SER A 141 -41.46 3.67 33.49
N GLY A 142 -41.64 4.81 32.82
CA GLY A 142 -42.53 5.89 33.26
C GLY A 142 -43.15 6.67 32.10
N PRO A 143 -44.46 7.00 32.12
CA PRO A 143 -45.17 7.49 30.94
C PRO A 143 -44.96 9.00 30.77
N SER A 144 -44.04 9.40 29.88
CA SER A 144 -43.87 10.81 29.50
C SER A 144 -43.75 10.94 27.98
N ASN A 145 -44.78 11.56 27.41
CA ASN A 145 -45.16 11.54 25.99
C ASN A 145 -44.34 12.52 25.11
N THR A 146 -43.01 12.55 25.24
CA THR A 146 -42.15 13.52 24.51
C THR A 146 -41.02 12.86 23.69
N GLN A 147 -41.01 11.53 23.56
CA GLN A 147 -39.87 10.74 23.07
C GLN A 147 -39.94 10.25 21.61
N LEU A 148 -40.98 10.60 20.84
CA LEU A 148 -41.19 9.99 19.51
C LEU A 148 -40.25 10.52 18.41
N GLN A 149 -39.57 11.66 18.60
CA GLN A 149 -38.65 12.21 17.59
C GLN A 149 -37.20 11.73 17.77
N GLN A 150 -36.80 11.33 18.98
CA GLN A 150 -35.46 10.76 19.21
C GLN A 150 -35.38 9.30 18.71
N GLN A 151 -36.49 8.57 18.69
CA GLN A 151 -36.50 7.14 18.34
C GLN A 151 -36.24 6.84 16.85
N TYR A 152 -36.45 7.80 15.93
CA TYR A 152 -36.21 7.60 14.49
C TYR A 152 -34.84 8.12 14.01
N VAL A 153 -34.25 9.09 14.71
CA VAL A 153 -32.92 9.61 14.38
C VAL A 153 -31.83 8.62 14.82
N LEU A 154 -32.02 7.96 15.96
CA LEU A 154 -31.06 7.02 16.53
C LEU A 154 -30.75 5.79 15.65
N PRO A 155 -31.73 5.09 15.05
CA PRO A 155 -31.46 3.94 14.18
C PRO A 155 -30.68 4.34 12.92
N ILE A 156 -31.01 5.51 12.34
CA ILE A 156 -30.36 6.01 11.13
C ILE A 156 -28.91 6.40 11.43
N GLU A 157 -28.64 7.12 12.52
CA GLU A 157 -27.28 7.46 12.94
C GLU A 157 -26.44 6.21 13.25
N GLN A 158 -27.05 5.20 13.87
CA GLN A 158 -26.40 3.94 14.23
C GLN A 158 -26.10 3.06 13.00
N GLU A 159 -26.96 3.10 11.98
CA GLU A 159 -26.78 2.42 10.70
C GLU A 159 -25.68 3.10 9.84
N VAL A 160 -25.64 4.44 9.82
CA VAL A 160 -24.59 5.21 9.12
C VAL A 160 -23.21 4.96 9.74
N ASP A 161 -23.09 4.91 11.07
CA ASP A 161 -21.83 4.60 11.76
C ASP A 161 -21.37 3.15 11.49
N LEU A 162 -22.30 2.20 11.45
CA LEU A 162 -22.02 0.81 11.06
C LEU A 162 -21.49 0.69 9.63
N GLN A 163 -22.08 1.44 8.71
CA GLN A 163 -21.66 1.44 7.31
C GLN A 163 -20.24 2.00 7.18
N GLY A 164 -19.93 3.13 7.83
CA GLY A 164 -18.58 3.70 7.83
C GLY A 164 -17.51 2.78 8.45
N LEU A 165 -17.86 2.03 9.50
CA LEU A 165 -16.96 1.01 10.06
C LEU A 165 -16.73 -0.19 9.12
N THR A 166 -17.75 -0.56 8.36
CA THR A 166 -17.67 -1.65 7.37
C THR A 166 -16.78 -1.24 6.22
N GLU A 167 -16.99 -0.05 5.65
CA GLU A 167 -16.17 0.51 4.58
C GLU A 167 -14.70 0.61 4.99
N ARG A 168 -14.40 1.10 6.21
CA ARG A 168 -13.03 1.09 6.75
C ARG A 168 -12.42 -0.31 6.84
N ASN A 169 -13.21 -1.31 7.25
CA ASN A 169 -12.73 -2.69 7.35
C ASN A 169 -12.40 -3.27 5.98
N GLU A 170 -13.21 -2.96 4.95
CA GLU A 170 -12.92 -3.34 3.57
C GLU A 170 -11.65 -2.66 3.04
N GLN A 171 -11.46 -1.37 3.37
CA GLN A 171 -10.24 -0.64 3.03
C GLN A 171 -9.00 -1.27 3.65
N LEU A 172 -9.06 -1.66 4.93
CA LEU A 172 -7.96 -2.36 5.62
C LEU A 172 -7.64 -3.71 4.95
N CYS A 173 -8.67 -4.51 4.64
CA CYS A 173 -8.51 -5.77 3.91
C CYS A 173 -7.85 -5.56 2.53
N GLN A 174 -8.21 -4.49 1.83
CA GLN A 174 -7.60 -4.13 0.55
C GLN A 174 -6.11 -3.76 0.69
N ILE A 175 -5.73 -3.09 1.78
CA ILE A 175 -4.33 -2.78 2.09
C ILE A 175 -3.56 -4.08 2.38
N GLU A 176 -4.13 -5.00 3.17
CA GLU A 176 -3.50 -6.29 3.48
C GLU A 176 -3.28 -7.12 2.21
N LYS A 177 -4.27 -7.19 1.32
CA LYS A 177 -4.12 -7.81 0.00
C LYS A 177 -3.02 -7.14 -0.83
N ASN A 178 -2.94 -5.81 -0.81
CA ASN A 178 -1.90 -5.07 -1.52
C ASN A 178 -0.49 -5.40 -0.99
N ILE A 179 -0.32 -5.58 0.32
CA ILE A 179 0.95 -5.98 0.94
C ILE A 179 1.38 -7.36 0.42
N VAL A 180 0.46 -8.32 0.35
CA VAL A 180 0.73 -9.66 -0.21
C VAL A 180 1.15 -9.56 -1.68
N GLU A 181 0.46 -8.75 -2.49
CA GLU A 181 0.85 -8.54 -3.89
C GLU A 181 2.25 -7.92 -4.04
N VAL A 182 2.65 -7.02 -3.13
CA VAL A 182 4.00 -6.42 -3.12
C VAL A 182 5.06 -7.44 -2.70
N ASN A 183 4.75 -8.38 -1.80
CA ASN A 183 5.66 -9.49 -1.45
C ASN A 183 6.01 -10.34 -2.67
N GLU A 184 5.04 -10.62 -3.54
CA GLU A 184 5.30 -11.36 -4.78
C GLU A 184 6.23 -10.58 -5.73
N LEU A 185 6.07 -9.25 -5.82
CA LEU A 185 7.02 -8.42 -6.56
C LEU A 185 8.43 -8.45 -5.93
N PHE A 186 8.53 -8.47 -4.60
CA PHE A 186 9.80 -8.57 -3.91
C PHE A 186 10.52 -9.87 -4.25
N LYS A 187 9.79 -11.00 -4.23
CA LYS A 187 10.32 -12.31 -4.62
C LYS A 187 10.78 -12.31 -6.08
N ASP A 188 9.99 -11.74 -7.00
CA ASP A 188 10.35 -11.63 -8.42
C ASP A 188 11.66 -10.88 -8.62
N VAL A 189 11.80 -9.70 -8.02
CA VAL A 189 13.00 -8.87 -8.17
C VAL A 189 14.18 -9.48 -7.40
N GLY A 190 13.92 -10.12 -6.26
CA GLY A 190 14.93 -10.87 -5.50
C GLY A 190 15.57 -11.97 -6.34
N ARG A 191 14.77 -12.76 -7.07
CA ARG A 191 15.30 -13.76 -8.01
C ARG A 191 16.18 -13.12 -9.08
N MET A 192 15.78 -11.97 -9.64
CA MET A 192 16.61 -11.24 -10.61
C MET A 192 17.95 -10.81 -10.02
N VAL A 193 18.00 -10.32 -8.77
CA VAL A 193 19.26 -9.91 -8.14
C VAL A 193 20.16 -11.11 -7.83
N HIS A 194 19.58 -12.23 -7.39
CA HIS A 194 20.34 -13.46 -7.11
C HIS A 194 20.95 -14.06 -8.38
N GLU A 195 20.21 -14.08 -9.49
CA GLU A 195 20.70 -14.54 -10.81
C GLU A 195 21.93 -13.75 -11.30
N HIS A 196 22.10 -12.51 -10.84
CA HIS A 196 23.25 -11.66 -11.15
C HIS A 196 24.40 -11.76 -10.12
N GLY A 197 24.33 -12.69 -9.17
CA GLY A 197 25.36 -12.89 -8.13
C GLY A 197 25.33 -11.85 -7.00
N GLY A 198 24.19 -11.17 -6.80
CA GLY A 198 24.01 -10.26 -5.68
C GLY A 198 23.77 -11.00 -4.35
N ILE A 199 24.40 -10.53 -3.27
CA ILE A 199 24.12 -10.99 -1.90
C ILE A 199 22.79 -10.39 -1.46
N ILE A 200 21.76 -11.21 -1.27
CA ILE A 200 20.46 -10.81 -0.67
C ILE A 200 20.50 -11.04 0.85
N GLY A 201 21.64 -10.73 1.48
CA GLY A 201 21.81 -10.89 2.92
C GLY A 201 21.18 -9.71 3.64
N GLU A 202 20.30 -9.98 4.60
CA GLU A 202 19.56 -9.05 5.48
C GLU A 202 18.19 -8.59 4.99
N LEU A 203 18.02 -8.19 3.72
CA LEU A 203 16.70 -7.82 3.23
C LEU A 203 15.76 -9.05 3.20
N PHE A 204 16.15 -10.16 2.57
CA PHE A 204 15.26 -11.31 2.33
C PHE A 204 14.68 -11.96 3.60
N ASN A 205 15.46 -12.01 4.69
CA ASN A 205 15.08 -12.72 5.92
C ASN A 205 13.87 -12.09 6.66
N HIS A 206 13.48 -10.85 6.35
CA HIS A 206 12.30 -10.21 6.94
C HIS A 206 11.00 -10.48 6.16
N PHE A 207 11.07 -11.20 5.03
CA PHE A 207 9.94 -11.35 4.09
C PHE A 207 9.29 -12.75 4.09
N ASP A 208 9.89 -13.73 4.77
CA ASP A 208 9.34 -15.09 4.91
C ASP A 208 8.46 -15.27 6.17
N ASP A 209 8.33 -14.24 7.03
CA ASP A 209 7.46 -14.23 8.23
C ASP A 209 6.14 -13.47 8.03
#